data_AF-A0A355BRT6-F1
#
_entry.id   AF-A0A355BRT6-F1
#
_cell.length_a   1.000
_cell.length_b   1.000
_cell.length_c   1.000
_cell.angle_alpha   90.00
_cell.angle_beta   90.00
_cell.angle_gamma   90.00
#
_symmetry.space_group_name_H-M   'P 1'
#
loop_
_entity.id
_entity.type
_entity.pdbx_description
1 polymer ?
#
loop_
_entity_poly.entity_id
_entity_poly.type
_entity_poly.pdbx_seq_one_letter_code
_entity_poly.pdbx_strand_id
1 'polypeptide(L)'
;MVAEPGSKRDIRKLQLPELKEFFVAHGDKAFRAQQVHEWLWKKSAKDFDAMTNLSLATRQMLQEHFTINHIQVDTMQQSADGTIKNAVKLHDGLVVESVLIPTEKRITACVSSQVGCSLGCKFCA
;
A
#
# COMPACT_ATOMS: atom_id res chain seq x y z
N MET A 1 2.89 -7.95 -15.41
CA MET A 1 1.74 -7.02 -15.34
C MET A 1 2.17 -5.75 -16.03
N VAL A 2 1.73 -5.58 -17.29
CA VAL A 2 2.05 -4.43 -18.12
C VAL A 2 1.24 -3.25 -17.60
N ALA A 3 1.88 -2.12 -17.30
CA ALA A 3 1.16 -0.91 -16.91
C ALA A 3 0.40 -0.39 -18.14
N GLU A 4 -0.90 -0.15 -18.00
CA GLU A 4 -1.73 0.50 -19.02
C GLU A 4 -1.13 1.87 -19.41
N PRO A 5 -1.00 2.20 -20.70
CA PRO A 5 -0.44 3.46 -21.15
C PRO A 5 -1.32 4.63 -20.68
N GLY A 6 -0.79 5.47 -19.79
CA GLY A 6 -1.49 6.60 -19.18
C GLY A 6 -1.77 6.47 -17.68
N SER A 7 -1.56 5.29 -17.09
CA SER A 7 -1.66 5.12 -15.63
C SER A 7 -0.35 5.50 -14.96
N LYS A 8 -0.41 6.43 -13.99
CA LYS A 8 0.71 6.73 -13.08
C LYS A 8 1.18 5.46 -12.37
N ARG A 9 2.49 5.37 -12.08
CA ARG A 9 3.07 4.22 -11.35
C ARG A 9 2.69 4.30 -9.87
N ASP A 10 2.41 3.17 -9.24
CA ASP A 10 2.25 3.13 -7.77
C ASP A 10 3.61 3.34 -7.10
N ILE A 11 3.72 4.40 -6.30
CA ILE A 11 4.97 4.77 -5.61
C ILE A 11 5.44 3.67 -4.65
N ARG A 12 4.53 2.85 -4.11
CA ARG A 12 4.87 1.78 -3.16
C ARG A 12 5.56 0.58 -3.83
N LYS A 13 5.62 0.55 -5.17
CA LYS A 13 6.42 -0.41 -5.93
C LYS A 13 7.89 0.02 -6.08
N LEU A 14 8.25 1.22 -5.65
CA LEU A 14 9.63 1.69 -5.67
C LEU A 14 10.33 1.33 -4.36
N GLN A 15 11.53 0.80 -4.49
CA GLN A 15 12.48 0.69 -3.40
C GLN A 15 13.10 2.07 -3.11
N LEU A 16 13.66 2.22 -1.91
CA LEU A 16 14.29 3.46 -1.49
C LEU A 16 15.38 3.99 -2.47
N PRO A 17 16.25 3.15 -3.07
CA PRO A 17 17.20 3.62 -4.08
C PRO A 17 16.53 4.19 -5.33
N GLU A 18 15.49 3.53 -5.85
CA GLU A 18 14.75 4.02 -7.03
C GLU A 18 14.07 5.36 -6.74
N LEU A 19 13.55 5.57 -5.51
CA LEU A 19 13.03 6.86 -5.08
C LEU A 19 14.11 7.94 -5.06
N LYS A 20 15.33 7.62 -4.59
CA LYS A 20 16.46 8.57 -4.60
C LYS A 20 16.82 8.99 -6.01
N GLU A 21 16.91 8.03 -6.93
CA GLU A 21 17.18 8.27 -8.34
C GLU A 21 16.10 9.16 -8.98
N PHE A 22 14.83 8.87 -8.69
CA PHE A 22 13.71 9.70 -9.16
C PHE A 22 13.88 11.16 -8.71
N PHE A 23 14.14 11.41 -7.43
CA PHE A 23 14.29 12.78 -6.92
C PHE A 23 15.47 13.52 -7.56
N VAL A 24 16.62 12.85 -7.71
CA VAL A 24 17.80 13.46 -8.36
C VAL A 24 17.52 13.78 -9.83
N ALA A 25 16.86 12.87 -10.56
CA ALA A 25 16.50 13.06 -11.96
C ALA A 25 15.52 14.22 -12.19
N HIS A 26 14.70 14.55 -11.18
CA HIS A 26 13.72 15.65 -11.22
C HIS A 26 14.22 16.92 -10.50
N GLY A 27 15.52 17.02 -10.22
CA GLY A 27 16.14 18.24 -9.70
C GLY A 27 15.96 18.49 -8.20
N ASP A 28 15.44 17.52 -7.43
CA ASP A 28 15.33 17.60 -5.98
C ASP A 28 16.46 16.81 -5.28
N LYS A 29 16.56 16.93 -3.96
CA LYS A 29 17.59 16.30 -3.15
C LYS A 29 17.23 14.85 -2.85
N ALA A 30 18.21 13.95 -2.96
CA ALA A 30 18.04 12.52 -2.68
C ALA A 30 17.48 12.20 -1.29
N PHE A 31 17.70 13.05 -0.27
CA PHE A 31 17.15 12.81 1.07
C PHE A 31 15.62 12.88 1.12
N ARG A 32 14.96 13.53 0.14
CA ARG A 32 13.49 13.55 0.03
C ARG A 32 12.91 12.15 -0.10
N ALA A 33 13.64 11.22 -0.71
CA ALA A 33 13.26 9.81 -0.78
C ALA A 33 13.03 9.20 0.61
N GLN A 34 13.87 9.54 1.58
CA GLN A 34 13.72 9.06 2.95
C GLN A 34 12.44 9.60 3.59
N GLN A 35 12.14 10.88 3.38
CA GLN A 35 10.93 11.50 3.93
C GLN A 35 9.67 10.85 3.36
N VAL A 36 9.60 10.66 2.04
CA VAL A 36 8.49 9.96 1.38
C VAL A 36 8.38 8.53 1.87
N HIS A 37 9.49 7.80 1.95
CA HIS A 37 9.51 6.42 2.45
C HIS A 37 8.97 6.32 3.89
N GLU A 38 9.31 7.26 4.77
CA GLU A 38 8.74 7.30 6.12
C GLU A 38 7.24 7.57 6.12
N TRP A 39 6.75 8.46 5.25
CA TRP A 39 5.32 8.71 5.13
C TRP A 39 4.56 7.47 4.66
N LEU A 40 5.10 6.73 3.69
CA LEU A 40 4.48 5.52 3.16
C LEU A 40 4.46 4.40 4.21
N TRP A 41 5.60 4.11 4.85
CA TRP A 41 5.76 2.87 5.61
C TRP A 41 5.69 3.02 7.14
N LYS A 42 5.98 4.21 7.68
CA LYS A 42 5.84 4.46 9.13
C LYS A 42 4.53 5.18 9.46
N LYS A 43 4.12 6.13 8.62
CA LYS A 43 2.92 6.96 8.85
C LYS A 43 1.69 6.49 8.08
N SER A 44 1.83 5.50 7.20
CA SER A 44 0.74 4.93 6.39
C SER A 44 -0.05 5.99 5.60
N ALA A 45 0.65 6.97 5.03
CA ALA A 45 0.04 8.02 4.22
C ALA A 45 -0.69 7.42 3.02
N LYS A 46 -1.92 7.89 2.79
CA LYS A 46 -2.78 7.49 1.67
C LYS A 46 -2.82 8.53 0.55
N ASP A 47 -2.32 9.73 0.82
CA ASP A 47 -2.29 10.87 -0.09
C ASP A 47 -0.97 11.63 0.08
N PHE A 48 -0.47 12.23 -1.01
CA PHE A 48 0.74 13.04 -1.00
C PHE A 48 0.57 14.37 -0.25
N ASP A 49 -0.63 14.94 -0.21
CA ASP A 49 -0.93 16.19 0.49
C ASP A 49 -0.74 16.05 2.01
N ALA A 50 -0.91 14.84 2.54
CA ALA A 50 -0.64 14.53 3.94
C ALA A 50 0.84 14.68 4.32
N MET A 51 1.76 14.72 3.35
CA MET A 51 3.20 14.80 3.59
C MET A 51 3.66 16.23 3.92
N THR A 52 3.25 16.74 5.08
CA THR A 52 3.39 18.16 5.47
C THR A 52 4.84 18.68 5.56
N ASN A 53 5.83 17.81 5.69
CA ASN A 53 7.26 18.18 5.70
C ASN A 53 7.90 18.24 4.29
N LEU A 54 7.11 18.02 3.24
CA LEU A 54 7.48 18.22 1.84
C LEU A 54 6.97 19.57 1.34
N SER A 55 7.72 20.19 0.42
CA SER A 55 7.26 21.42 -0.24
C SER A 55 6.01 21.15 -1.08
N LEU A 56 5.24 22.20 -1.39
CA LEU A 56 4.07 22.08 -2.27
C LEU A 56 4.49 21.57 -3.66
N ALA A 57 5.58 22.11 -4.21
CA ALA A 57 6.14 21.69 -5.49
C ALA A 57 6.53 20.20 -5.49
N THR A 58 7.15 19.72 -4.41
CA THR A 58 7.50 18.31 -4.26
C THR A 58 6.25 17.42 -4.23
N ARG A 59 5.19 17.83 -3.53
CA ARG A 59 3.92 17.09 -3.46
C ARG A 59 3.23 17.04 -4.83
N GLN A 60 3.21 18.15 -5.56
CA GLN A 60 2.66 18.23 -6.91
C GLN A 60 3.41 17.32 -7.89
N MET A 61 4.74 17.35 -7.89
CA MET A 61 5.56 16.44 -8.69
C MET A 61 5.25 14.97 -8.36
N LEU A 62 5.13 14.60 -7.08
CA LEU A 62 4.75 13.24 -6.71
C LEU A 62 3.35 12.87 -7.22
N GLN A 63 2.38 13.79 -7.12
CA GLN A 63 1.04 13.60 -7.65
C GLN A 63 1.04 13.46 -9.17
N GLU A 64 1.88 14.17 -9.91
CA GLU A 64 1.99 14.10 -11.37
C GLU A 64 2.56 12.76 -11.85
N HIS A 65 3.55 12.22 -11.15
CA HIS A 65 4.27 11.02 -11.57
C HIS A 65 3.74 9.72 -10.97
N PHE A 66 3.11 9.77 -9.80
CA PHE A 66 2.75 8.58 -9.04
C PHE A 66 1.32 8.58 -8.49
N THR A 67 0.88 7.38 -8.10
CA THR A 67 -0.30 7.16 -7.27
C THR A 67 0.08 6.41 -6.00
N ILE A 68 -0.80 6.47 -4.99
CA ILE A 68 -0.76 5.60 -3.81
C ILE A 68 -1.99 4.70 -3.87
N ASN A 69 -1.84 3.49 -4.40
CA ASN A 69 -2.96 2.55 -4.59
C ASN A 69 -3.37 1.85 -3.28
N HIS A 70 -3.67 2.60 -2.23
CA HIS A 70 -3.96 2.06 -0.91
C HIS A 70 -5.20 1.14 -0.92
N ILE A 71 -5.19 0.15 -0.04
CA ILE A 71 -6.32 -0.75 0.18
C ILE A 71 -7.37 -0.09 1.06
N GLN A 72 -8.61 -0.53 0.92
CA GLN A 72 -9.74 -0.11 1.76
C GLN A 72 -10.32 -1.33 2.48
N VAL A 73 -10.73 -1.14 3.74
CA VAL A 73 -11.49 -2.17 4.46
C VAL A 73 -12.95 -1.98 4.07
N ASP A 74 -13.52 -3.00 3.43
CA ASP A 74 -14.91 -2.96 2.95
C ASP A 74 -15.87 -3.47 4.04
N THR A 75 -15.58 -4.65 4.59
CA THR A 75 -16.34 -5.24 5.69
C THR A 75 -15.40 -5.75 6.77
N MET A 76 -15.74 -5.51 8.03
CA MET A 76 -15.01 -6.02 9.20
C MET A 76 -15.96 -6.86 10.06
N GLN A 77 -15.49 -8.04 10.46
CA GLN A 77 -16.20 -8.94 11.36
C GLN A 77 -15.29 -9.25 12.54
N GLN A 78 -15.82 -9.16 13.75
CA GLN A 78 -15.09 -9.44 14.98
C GLN A 78 -15.73 -10.62 15.71
N SER A 79 -14.90 -11.62 16.02
CA SER A 79 -15.26 -12.79 16.80
C SER A 79 -15.16 -12.52 18.30
N ALA A 80 -15.82 -13.36 19.11
CA ALA A 80 -15.80 -13.27 20.57
C ALA A 80 -14.40 -13.52 21.18
N ASP A 81 -13.55 -14.27 20.48
CA ASP A 81 -12.14 -14.50 20.85
C ASP A 81 -11.20 -13.35 20.46
N GLY A 82 -11.75 -12.28 19.88
CA GLY A 82 -11.00 -11.13 19.39
C GLY A 82 -10.46 -11.26 17.98
N THR A 83 -10.63 -12.41 17.30
CA THR A 83 -10.24 -12.57 15.90
C THR A 83 -11.00 -11.58 15.02
N ILE A 84 -10.28 -10.86 14.16
CA ILE A 84 -10.85 -9.88 13.23
C ILE A 84 -10.66 -10.39 11.81
N LYS A 85 -11.77 -10.62 11.10
CA LYS A 85 -11.78 -10.94 9.67
C LYS A 85 -12.16 -9.70 8.87
N ASN A 86 -11.33 -9.33 7.90
CA ASN A 86 -11.56 -8.17 7.03
C ASN A 86 -11.72 -8.62 5.58
N ALA A 87 -12.78 -8.14 4.93
CA ALA A 87 -12.83 -8.04 3.47
C ALA A 87 -12.08 -6.75 3.08
N VAL A 88 -11.05 -6.91 2.26
CA VAL A 88 -10.14 -5.84 1.83
C VAL A 88 -10.36 -5.59 0.35
N LYS A 89 -10.84 -4.41 0.02
CA LYS A 89 -11.00 -3.94 -1.35
C LYS A 89 -9.68 -3.36 -1.87
N LEU A 90 -9.24 -3.90 -2.99
CA LEU A 90 -8.03 -3.48 -3.71
C LEU A 90 -8.36 -2.31 -4.65
N HIS A 91 -7.30 -1.66 -5.14
CA HIS A 91 -7.40 -0.49 -6.03
C HIS A 91 -8.05 -0.77 -7.38
N ASP A 92 -8.07 -2.03 -7.83
CA ASP A 92 -8.75 -2.50 -9.04
C ASP A 92 -10.20 -2.96 -8.76
N GLY A 93 -10.69 -2.75 -7.54
CA GLY A 93 -12.05 -3.10 -7.13
C GLY A 93 -12.23 -4.56 -6.73
N LEU A 94 -11.21 -5.41 -6.89
CA LEU A 94 -11.23 -6.79 -6.42
C LEU A 94 -11.17 -6.86 -4.89
N VAL A 95 -11.64 -7.96 -4.33
CA VAL A 95 -11.69 -8.17 -2.88
C VAL A 95 -10.86 -9.38 -2.49
N VAL A 96 -10.06 -9.23 -1.44
CA VAL A 96 -9.32 -10.31 -0.77
C VAL A 96 -9.63 -10.32 0.72
N GLU A 97 -9.32 -11.41 1.40
CA GLU A 97 -9.51 -11.49 2.84
C GLU A 97 -8.18 -11.28 3.59
N SER A 98 -8.28 -10.73 4.80
CA SER A 98 -7.20 -10.79 5.80
C SER A 98 -7.78 -11.11 7.16
N VAL A 99 -7.00 -11.79 8.00
CA VAL A 99 -7.42 -12.15 9.35
C VAL A 99 -6.35 -11.73 10.35
N LEU A 100 -6.74 -10.97 11.37
CA LEU A 100 -5.91 -10.69 12.54
C LEU A 100 -6.35 -11.60 13.69
N ILE A 101 -5.39 -12.37 14.20
CA ILE A 101 -5.61 -13.34 15.26
C ILE A 101 -4.80 -12.88 16.48
N PRO A 102 -5.43 -12.16 17.43
CA PRO A 102 -4.76 -11.74 18.64
C PRO A 102 -4.61 -12.92 19.61
N THR A 103 -3.50 -12.90 20.33
CA THR A 103 -3.23 -13.76 21.48
C THR A 103 -2.64 -12.88 22.59
N GLU A 104 -2.48 -13.41 23.80
CA GLU A 104 -1.94 -12.63 24.93
C GLU A 104 -0.56 -11.99 24.65
N LYS A 105 0.31 -12.68 23.89
CA LYS A 105 1.70 -12.26 23.69
C LYS A 105 2.01 -11.71 22.29
N ARG A 106 1.15 -11.95 21.32
CA ARG A 106 1.38 -11.58 19.92
C ARG A 106 0.09 -11.43 19.15
N ILE A 107 0.17 -10.76 18.01
CA ILE A 107 -0.88 -10.74 16.99
C ILE A 107 -0.31 -11.41 15.75
N THR A 108 -1.05 -12.38 15.20
CA THR A 108 -0.71 -13.02 13.93
C THR A 108 -1.61 -12.43 12.83
N ALA A 109 -1.00 -11.99 11.73
CA ALA A 109 -1.70 -11.51 10.55
C ALA A 109 -1.66 -12.56 9.44
N CYS A 110 -2.83 -13.01 9.00
CA CYS A 110 -3.01 -13.79 7.79
C CYS A 110 -3.30 -12.84 6.62
N VAL A 111 -2.44 -12.87 5.60
CA VAL A 111 -2.49 -11.96 4.45
C VAL A 111 -2.62 -12.78 3.17
N SER A 112 -3.58 -12.38 2.31
CA SER A 112 -3.77 -13.00 1.01
C SER A 112 -2.66 -12.60 0.03
N SER A 113 -2.17 -13.56 -0.76
CA SER A 113 -1.14 -13.33 -1.78
C SER A 113 -1.70 -13.13 -3.20
N GLN A 114 -2.93 -13.56 -3.44
CA GLN A 114 -3.58 -13.56 -4.75
C GLN A 114 -5.08 -13.27 -4.57
N VAL A 115 -5.73 -12.79 -5.64
CA VAL A 115 -7.20 -12.74 -5.73
C VAL A 115 -7.65 -14.09 -6.30
N GLY A 116 -8.21 -14.94 -5.44
CA GLY A 116 -8.48 -16.35 -5.79
C GLY A 116 -7.19 -17.18 -5.95
N CYS A 117 -7.32 -18.45 -6.35
CA CYS A 117 -6.20 -19.35 -6.58
C CYS A 117 -6.54 -20.37 -7.69
N SER A 118 -5.65 -20.55 -8.65
CA SER A 118 -5.88 -21.43 -9.82
C SER A 118 -5.65 -22.92 -9.54
N LEU A 119 -5.16 -23.29 -8.36
CA LEU A 119 -4.80 -24.68 -8.05
C LEU A 119 -6.00 -25.60 -7.85
N GLY A 120 -7.20 -25.07 -7.57
CA GLY A 120 -8.43 -25.87 -7.50
C GLY A 120 -8.43 -26.93 -6.39
N CYS A 121 -7.76 -26.69 -5.27
CA CYS A 121 -7.72 -27.61 -4.14
C CYS A 121 -9.13 -27.85 -3.58
N LYS A 122 -9.63 -29.09 -3.62
CA LYS A 122 -11.02 -29.45 -3.24
C LYS A 122 -11.44 -29.12 -1.80
N PHE A 123 -10.48 -28.91 -0.90
CA PHE A 123 -10.73 -28.57 0.50
C PHE A 123 -10.64 -27.06 0.78
N CYS A 124 -10.16 -26.28 -0.19
CA CYS A 124 -10.12 -24.83 -0.12
C CYS A 124 -11.49 -24.31 -0.56
N ALA A 125 -12.03 -23.34 0.17
CA ALA A 125 -13.36 -22.77 -0.07
C ALA A 125 -13.49 -22.12 -1.47
#